data_AF-A0A3N5FX38-F1
#
_entry.id   AF-A0A3N5FX38-F1
#
_cell.length_a   1.000
_cell.length_b   1.000
_cell.length_c   1.000
_cell.angle_alpha   90.00
_cell.angle_beta   90.00
_cell.angle_gamma   90.00
#
_symmetry.space_group_name_H-M   'P 1'
#
loop_
_entity.id
_entity.type
_entity.pdbx_description
1 polymer ?
#
loop_
_entity_poly.entity_id
_entity_poly.type
_entity_poly.pdbx_seq_one_letter_code
_entity_poly.pdbx_strand_id
1 'polypeptide(L)'
;MKRNMYLLFSVLALASMILAACGPAATPVPPTEAPKPTEPPPAAKLTVGQVTDLGGINDKSFNASAWKGIEDAKSLDVSGKYLESQGQSDYAKNI
;
A
#
# COMPACT_ATOMS: atom_id res chain seq x y z
N MET A 1 15.63 -38.32 53.45
CA MET A 1 15.10 -38.59 52.10
C MET A 1 14.73 -37.32 51.33
N LYS A 2 13.90 -36.42 51.88
CA LYS A 2 13.47 -35.18 51.18
C LYS A 2 14.64 -34.26 50.79
N ARG A 3 15.63 -34.06 51.68
CA ARG A 3 16.82 -33.23 51.41
C ARG A 3 17.69 -33.76 50.25
N ASN A 4 17.92 -35.07 50.20
CA ASN A 4 18.65 -35.71 49.09
C ASN A 4 17.82 -35.72 47.80
N MET A 5 16.48 -35.79 47.91
CA MET A 5 15.57 -35.64 46.76
C MET A 5 15.61 -34.23 46.18
N TYR A 6 15.63 -33.18 47.01
CA TYR A 6 15.78 -31.79 46.57
C TYR A 6 17.16 -31.54 45.94
N LEU A 7 18.24 -32.08 46.53
CA LEU A 7 19.58 -32.02 45.94
C LEU A 7 19.64 -32.71 44.58
N LEU A 8 19.02 -33.89 44.43
CA LEU A 8 18.96 -34.61 43.16
C LEU A 8 18.17 -33.81 42.11
N PHE A 9 17.04 -33.20 42.50
CA PHE A 9 16.24 -32.34 41.62
C PHE A 9 16.98 -31.08 41.18
N SER A 10 17.73 -30.44 42.09
CA SER A 10 18.54 -29.25 41.77
C SER A 10 19.70 -29.57 40.83
N VAL A 11 20.36 -30.72 40.99
CA VAL A 11 21.42 -31.17 40.08
C VAL A 11 20.85 -31.52 38.71
N LEU A 12 19.68 -32.17 38.64
CA LEU A 12 19.01 -32.48 37.38
C LEU A 12 18.58 -31.22 36.61
N ALA A 13 18.11 -30.20 37.32
CA ALA A 13 17.72 -28.91 36.75
C ALA A 13 18.93 -28.10 36.24
N LEU A 14 20.09 -28.20 36.89
CA LEU A 14 21.32 -27.58 36.38
C LEU A 14 21.87 -28.33 35.16
N ALA A 15 21.81 -29.67 35.17
CA ALA A 15 22.29 -30.49 34.06
C ALA A 15 21.46 -30.29 32.78
N SER A 16 20.14 -30.04 32.90
CA SER A 16 19.28 -29.78 31.74
C SER A 16 19.60 -28.47 31.02
N MET A 17 20.14 -27.47 31.73
CA MET A 17 20.57 -26.20 31.11
C MET A 17 21.85 -26.34 30.27
N ILE A 18 22.69 -27.35 30.56
CA ILE A 18 23.96 -27.58 29.83
C ILE A 18 23.71 -28.28 28.49
N LEU A 19 22.66 -29.11 28.37
CA LEU A 19 22.33 -29.83 27.14
C LEU A 19 21.69 -28.95 26.04
N ALA A 20 21.23 -27.73 26.36
CA ALA A 20 20.66 -26.80 25.39
C ALA A 20 21.71 -26.06 24.54
N ALA A 21 23.00 -26.18 24.88
CA ALA A 21 24.08 -25.47 24.20
C ALA A 21 24.65 -26.20 22.95
N CYS A 22 24.21 -27.41 22.66
CA CYS A 22 24.64 -28.16 21.48
C CYS A 22 23.45 -28.34 20.50
N GLY A 23 23.02 -27.23 19.90
CA GLY A 23 22.24 -27.26 18.67
C GLY A 23 23.16 -27.44 17.46
N PRO A 24 22.67 -28.00 16.34
CA PRO A 24 23.46 -28.09 15.12
C PRO A 24 23.95 -26.70 14.69
N ALA A 25 25.23 -26.61 14.31
CA ALA A 25 25.79 -25.39 13.76
C ALA A 25 24.94 -24.92 12.56
N ALA A 26 24.61 -23.63 12.52
CA ALA A 26 23.83 -23.05 11.45
C ALA A 26 24.46 -23.38 10.09
N THR A 27 23.68 -24.03 9.24
CA THR A 27 24.02 -24.22 7.83
C THR A 27 24.24 -22.83 7.20
N PRO A 28 25.28 -22.62 6.39
CA PRO A 28 25.42 -21.37 5.65
C PRO A 28 24.18 -21.21 4.77
N VAL A 29 23.37 -20.19 5.05
CA VAL A 29 22.28 -19.80 4.15
C VAL A 29 22.97 -19.28 2.89
N PRO A 30 22.67 -19.81 1.69
CA PRO A 30 23.17 -19.22 0.46
C PRO A 30 22.75 -17.74 0.40
N PRO A 31 23.55 -16.86 -0.21
CA PRO A 31 23.22 -15.45 -0.30
C PRO A 31 21.82 -15.32 -0.89
N THR A 32 20.90 -14.68 -0.16
CA THR A 32 19.63 -14.24 -0.72
C THR A 32 19.98 -13.34 -1.91
N GLU A 33 19.68 -13.79 -3.13
CA GLU A 33 19.75 -12.93 -4.30
C GLU A 33 18.96 -11.66 -4.00
N ALA A 34 19.61 -10.50 -4.17
CA ALA A 34 18.94 -9.23 -4.03
C ALA A 34 17.68 -9.25 -4.91
N PRO A 35 16.51 -8.82 -4.40
CA PRO A 35 15.30 -8.79 -5.18
C PRO A 35 15.59 -7.99 -6.45
N LYS A 36 15.43 -8.65 -7.60
CA LYS A 36 15.57 -8.04 -8.91
C LYS A 36 14.65 -6.80 -8.93
N PRO A 37 15.13 -5.62 -9.35
CA PRO A 37 14.27 -4.45 -9.47
C PRO A 37 13.03 -4.82 -10.27
N THR A 38 11.88 -4.82 -9.62
CA THR A 38 10.59 -4.99 -10.30
C THR A 38 10.36 -3.68 -11.03
N GLU A 39 10.48 -3.70 -12.35
CA GLU A 39 10.09 -2.55 -13.16
C GLU A 39 8.63 -2.20 -12.82
N PRO A 40 8.34 -0.93 -12.51
CA PRO A 40 6.96 -0.52 -12.29
C PRO A 40 6.15 -0.86 -13.55
N PRO A 41 4.93 -1.37 -13.40
CA PRO A 41 4.07 -1.64 -14.54
C PRO A 41 3.97 -0.37 -15.40
N PRO A 42 3.89 -0.51 -16.74
CA PRO A 42 3.77 0.64 -17.62
C PRO A 42 2.61 1.52 -17.16
N ALA A 43 2.85 2.83 -17.07
CA ALA A 43 1.86 3.78 -16.61
C ALA A 43 0.58 3.61 -17.44
N ALA A 44 -0.51 3.20 -16.78
CA ALA A 44 -1.79 3.08 -17.44
C ALA A 44 -2.27 4.47 -17.87
N LYS A 45 -2.78 4.59 -19.11
CA LYS A 45 -3.40 5.82 -19.60
C LYS A 45 -4.55 6.22 -18.68
N LEU A 46 -4.39 7.32 -17.96
CA LEU A 46 -5.38 7.81 -17.02
C LEU A 46 -6.47 8.58 -17.78
N THR A 47 -7.74 8.29 -17.50
CA THR A 47 -8.88 9.06 -18.01
C THR A 47 -9.64 9.69 -16.85
N VAL A 48 -9.91 10.99 -16.95
CA VAL A 48 -10.58 11.80 -15.92
C VAL A 48 -11.90 12.33 -16.47
N GLY A 49 -12.97 12.21 -15.69
CA GLY A 49 -14.28 12.77 -15.97
C GLY A 49 -14.62 13.87 -14.96
N GLN A 50 -14.97 15.07 -15.42
CA GLN A 50 -15.47 16.16 -14.58
C GLN A 50 -16.99 16.31 -14.75
N VAL A 51 -17.73 16.21 -13.66
CA VAL A 51 -19.18 16.46 -13.65
C VAL A 51 -19.44 17.75 -12.88
N THR A 52 -20.04 18.75 -13.52
CA THR A 52 -20.38 20.02 -12.86
C THR A 52 -21.82 19.99 -12.33
N ASP A 53 -22.05 20.67 -11.20
CA ASP A 53 -23.38 20.81 -10.58
C ASP A 53 -24.13 22.04 -11.12
N LEU A 54 -23.63 23.24 -10.84
CA LEU A 54 -24.16 24.55 -11.19
C LEU A 54 -23.05 25.37 -11.86
N GLY A 55 -23.42 26.37 -12.66
CA GLY A 55 -22.48 27.29 -13.29
C GLY A 55 -21.77 26.76 -14.53
N GLY A 56 -21.78 25.44 -14.78
CA GLY A 56 -21.21 24.83 -15.98
C GLY A 56 -19.68 24.87 -16.01
N ILE A 57 -19.09 24.40 -17.12
CA ILE A 57 -17.64 24.25 -17.31
C ILE A 57 -16.94 25.59 -17.51
N ASN A 58 -17.67 26.62 -17.96
CA ASN A 58 -17.15 27.94 -18.32
C ASN A 58 -17.52 29.02 -17.28
N ASP A 59 -17.69 28.63 -16.00
CA ASP A 59 -18.09 29.52 -14.90
C ASP A 59 -17.08 30.63 -14.54
N LYS A 60 -15.90 30.65 -15.20
CA LYS A 60 -14.76 31.55 -14.93
C LYS A 60 -14.29 31.52 -13.46
N SER A 61 -14.62 30.45 -12.76
CA SER A 61 -14.36 30.27 -11.34
C SER A 61 -13.93 28.82 -11.11
N PHE A 62 -14.59 28.12 -10.20
CA PHE A 62 -14.20 26.82 -9.71
C PHE A 62 -14.19 25.75 -10.81
N ASN A 63 -15.27 25.60 -11.57
CA ASN A 63 -15.37 24.54 -12.59
C ASN A 63 -14.39 24.75 -13.74
N ALA A 64 -14.21 26.01 -14.17
CA ALA A 64 -13.22 26.36 -15.18
C ALA A 64 -11.79 26.08 -14.70
N SER A 65 -11.49 26.33 -13.42
CA SER A 65 -10.18 26.04 -12.84
C SER A 65 -9.91 24.53 -12.75
N ALA A 66 -10.91 23.73 -12.40
CA ALA A 66 -10.81 22.27 -12.40
C ALA A 66 -10.57 21.74 -13.82
N TRP A 67 -11.30 22.27 -14.81
CA TRP A 67 -11.12 21.87 -16.21
C TRP A 67 -9.74 22.23 -16.73
N LYS A 68 -9.26 23.43 -16.42
CA LYS A 68 -7.90 23.89 -16.75
C LYS A 68 -6.83 22.90 -16.25
N GLY A 69 -6.99 22.41 -15.02
CA GLY A 69 -6.08 21.39 -14.46
C GLY A 69 -6.10 20.07 -15.23
N ILE A 70 -7.27 19.62 -15.67
CA ILE A 70 -7.41 18.43 -16.53
C ILE A 70 -6.76 18.68 -17.90
N GLU A 71 -6.91 19.87 -18.47
CA GLU A 71 -6.26 20.23 -19.72
C GLU A 71 -4.74 20.26 -19.62
N ASP A 72 -4.20 20.80 -18.52
CA ASP A 72 -2.76 20.83 -18.27
C ASP A 72 -2.20 19.41 -18.08
N ALA A 73 -2.98 18.52 -17.45
CA ALA A 73 -2.63 17.11 -17.28
C ALA A 73 -2.62 16.31 -18.59
N LYS A 74 -3.20 16.82 -19.70
CA LYS A 74 -3.10 16.15 -21.02
C LYS A 74 -1.65 16.00 -21.49
N SER A 75 -0.76 16.89 -21.03
CA SER A 75 0.69 16.77 -21.28
C SER A 75 1.34 15.55 -20.61
N LEU A 76 0.66 14.93 -19.65
CA LEU A 76 1.09 13.76 -18.89
C LEU A 76 0.42 12.46 -19.37
N ASP A 77 -0.07 12.43 -20.62
CA ASP A 77 -0.82 11.30 -21.22
C ASP A 77 -2.15 11.00 -20.49
N VAL A 78 -2.76 12.04 -19.89
CA VAL A 78 -4.11 11.98 -19.29
C VAL A 78 -5.17 12.39 -20.31
N SER A 79 -6.26 11.65 -20.39
CA SER A 79 -7.44 12.01 -21.19
C SER A 79 -8.52 12.64 -20.30
N GLY A 80 -9.17 13.70 -20.77
CA GLY A 80 -10.20 14.42 -20.01
C GLY A 80 -11.54 14.48 -20.75
N LYS A 81 -12.65 14.28 -20.03
CA LYS A 81 -14.02 14.55 -20.50
C LYS A 81 -14.80 15.29 -19.42
N TYR A 82 -15.83 16.03 -19.82
CA TYR A 82 -16.72 16.70 -18.89
C TYR A 82 -18.19 16.44 -19.22
N LEU A 83 -19.04 16.62 -18.21
CA LEU A 83 -20.50 16.59 -18.32
C LEU A 83 -21.10 17.68 -17.43
N GLU A 84 -21.98 18.51 -18.01
CA GLU A 84 -22.62 19.60 -17.30
C GLU A 84 -24.05 19.24 -16.89
N SER A 85 -24.33 19.25 -15.59
CA SER A 85 -25.67 18.96 -15.08
C SER A 85 -26.58 20.18 -15.26
N GLN A 86 -27.83 19.95 -15.68
CA GLN A 86 -28.82 21.03 -15.84
C GLN A 86 -29.65 21.28 -14.57
N GLY A 87 -29.52 20.41 -13.57
CA GLY A 87 -30.19 20.51 -12.28
C GLY A 87 -29.80 19.39 -11.32
N GLN A 88 -30.32 19.46 -10.09
CA GLN A 88 -29.97 18.53 -9.00
C GLN A 88 -30.24 17.06 -9.34
N SER A 89 -31.35 16.79 -10.03
CA SER A 89 -31.73 15.42 -10.45
C SER A 89 -30.78 14.83 -11.49
N ASP A 90 -30.14 15.68 -12.28
CA ASP A 90 -29.19 15.27 -13.32
C ASP A 90 -27.83 15.06 -12.68
N TYR A 91 -27.42 15.96 -11.79
CA TYR A 91 -26.16 15.84 -11.05
C TYR A 91 -26.06 14.51 -10.30
N ALA A 92 -27.12 14.11 -9.59
CA ALA A 92 -27.14 12.84 -8.87
C ALA A 92 -27.05 11.58 -9.76
N LYS A 93 -27.40 11.69 -11.05
CA LYS A 93 -27.28 10.59 -12.03
C LYS A 93 -25.93 10.57 -12.75
N ASN A 94 -25.26 11.72 -12.78
CA ASN A 94 -24.07 11.93 -13.56
C ASN A 94 -22.77 11.58 -12.80
N ILE A 95 -22.81 11.52 -11.46
CA ILE A 95 -21.70 11.10 -10.59
C ILE A 95 -21.73 9.59 -10.29
#